data_AF-A0A966ITB8-F1
#
_entry.id   AF-A0A966ITB8-F1
#
_cell.length_a   1.000
_cell.length_b   1.000
_cell.length_c   1.000
_cell.angle_alpha   90.00
_cell.angle_beta   90.00
_cell.angle_gamma   90.00
#
_symmetry.space_group_name_H-M   'P 1'
#
loop_
_entity.id
_entity.type
_entity.pdbx_description
1 polymer ?
#
loop_
_entity_poly.entity_id
_entity_poly.type
_entity_poly.pdbx_seq_one_letter_code
_entity_poly.pdbx_strand_id
1 'polypeptide(L)' 'VIAMKGADQSLQDKLLGCMSTRAAANIRDEMEALGPVRLTEVQEAQKQIINVARKLSDDGTIVLAGRGGEEMV' A
#
# COMPACT_ATOMS: atom_id res chain seq x y z
N VAL A 1 -1.61 -7.51 -3.29
CA VAL A 1 -1.80 -8.17 -1.98
C VAL A 1 -0.49 -8.45 -1.23
N ILE A 2 0.58 -8.91 -1.87
CA ILE A 2 1.87 -9.22 -1.19
C ILE A 2 2.45 -8.03 -0.41
N ALA A 3 2.45 -6.83 -0.97
CA ALA A 3 2.97 -5.62 -0.31
C ALA A 3 2.24 -5.24 0.99
N MET A 4 1.00 -5.73 1.17
CA MET A 4 0.17 -5.48 2.35
C MET A 4 0.54 -6.40 3.52
N LYS A 5 1.20 -7.54 3.25
CA LYS A 5 1.66 -8.46 4.30
C LYS A 5 2.77 -7.79 5.09
N GLY A 6 2.54 -7.55 6.38
CA GLY A 6 3.49 -6.83 7.25
C GLY A 6 3.28 -5.32 7.34
N ALA A 7 2.26 -4.77 6.67
CA ALA A 7 1.76 -3.44 6.98
C ALA A 7 1.00 -3.45 8.31
N ASP A 8 1.05 -2.36 9.07
CA ASP A 8 0.25 -2.18 10.27
C ASP A 8 -1.25 -2.15 9.93
N GLN A 9 -2.08 -2.53 10.90
CA GLN A 9 -3.52 -2.66 10.70
C GLN A 9 -4.16 -1.33 10.27
N SER A 10 -3.68 -0.20 10.80
CA SER A 10 -4.20 1.13 10.44
C SER A 10 -3.94 1.46 8.97
N LEU A 11 -2.73 1.19 8.47
CA LEU A 11 -2.39 1.37 7.06
C LEU A 11 -3.21 0.44 6.15
N GLN A 12 -3.38 -0.82 6.53
CA GLN A 12 -4.19 -1.76 5.76
C GLN A 12 -5.64 -1.28 5.64
N ASP A 13 -6.24 -0.85 6.74
CA ASP A 13 -7.63 -0.38 6.76
C ASP A 13 -7.80 0.94 6.00
N LYS A 14 -6.81 1.85 6.06
CA LYS A 14 -6.81 3.07 5.23
C LYS A 14 -6.83 2.74 3.74
N LEU A 15 -5.98 1.82 3.28
CA LEU A 15 -5.89 1.44 1.87
C LEU A 15 -7.15 0.69 1.40
N LEU A 16 -7.65 -0.25 2.21
CA LEU A 16 -8.87 -1.00 1.89
C LEU A 16 -10.12 -0.12 1.95
N GLY A 17 -10.14 0.91 2.80
CA GLY A 17 -11.22 1.89 2.88
C GLY A 17 -11.38 2.74 1.61
N CYS A 18 -10.35 2.83 0.77
CA CYS A 18 -10.44 3.48 -0.54
C CYS A 18 -11.07 2.59 -1.63
N MET A 19 -11.46 1.36 -1.30
CA MET A 19 -12.02 0.38 -2.23
C MET A 19 -13.49 0.08 -1.93
N SER A 20 -14.18 -0.57 -2.87
CA SER A 20 -15.51 -1.11 -2.59
C SER A 20 -15.43 -2.25 -1.55
N THR A 21 -16.49 -2.42 -0.76
CA THR A 21 -16.55 -3.45 0.30
C THR A 21 -16.27 -4.85 -0.23
N ARG A 22 -16.73 -5.17 -1.44
CA ARG A 22 -16.45 -6.44 -2.12
C ARG A 22 -14.98 -6.59 -2.50
N ALA A 23 -14.35 -5.55 -3.04
CA ALA A 23 -12.94 -5.59 -3.42
C ALA A 23 -12.04 -5.73 -2.18
N ALA A 24 -12.36 -4.99 -1.12
CA ALA A 24 -11.64 -5.09 0.15
C ALA A 24 -11.75 -6.50 0.77
N ALA A 25 -12.93 -7.12 0.73
CA ALA A 25 -13.12 -8.49 1.19
C ALA A 25 -12.26 -9.49 0.39
N ASN A 26 -12.33 -9.44 -0.94
CA ASN A 26 -11.53 -10.30 -1.80
C ASN A 26 -10.01 -10.17 -1.52
N ILE A 27 -9.52 -8.95 -1.30
CA ILE A 27 -8.11 -8.71 -0.98
C ILE A 27 -7.73 -9.31 0.38
N ARG A 28 -8.61 -9.23 1.38
CA ARG A 28 -8.39 -9.85 2.69
C ARG A 28 -8.28 -11.37 2.57
N ASP A 29 -9.19 -11.98 1.80
CA ASP A 29 -9.18 -13.42 1.55
C ASP A 29 -7.90 -13.86 0.80
N GLU A 30 -7.47 -13.09 -0.20
CA GLU A 30 -6.21 -13.35 -0.93
C GLU A 30 -4.97 -13.26 -0.03
N MET A 31 -4.94 -12.32 0.93
CA MET A 31 -3.84 -12.18 1.88
C MET A 31 -3.73 -13.36 2.85
N GLU A 32 -4.87 -13.94 3.24
CA GLU A 32 -4.96 -15.14 4.06
C GLU A 32 -4.51 -16.37 3.27
N ALA A 33 -4.98 -16.51 2.02
CA ALA A 33 -4.63 -17.62 1.12
C ALA A 33 -3.15 -17.69 0.76
N LEU A 34 -2.44 -16.55 0.71
CA LEU A 34 -1.01 -16.46 0.36
C LEU A 34 -0.06 -17.16 1.35
N GLY A 35 -0.51 -17.45 2.57
CA GLY A 35 0.34 -18.10 3.59
C GLY A 35 1.54 -17.23 3.99
N PRO A 36 2.64 -17.83 4.51
CA PRO A 36 3.85 -17.11 4.86
C PRO A 36 4.62 -16.66 3.61
N VAL A 37 4.95 -15.37 3.54
CA VAL A 37 5.67 -14.76 2.42
C VAL A 37 7.03 -14.26 2.90
N ARG A 38 8.05 -14.33 2.05
CA ARG A 38 9.39 -13.84 2.40
C ARG A 38 9.40 -12.32 2.53
N LEU A 39 10.07 -11.79 3.55
CA LEU A 39 10.20 -10.35 3.77
C LEU A 39 10.76 -9.61 2.55
N THR A 40 11.70 -10.22 1.83
CA THR A 40 12.27 -9.64 0.61
C THR A 40 11.26 -9.46 -0.51
N GLU A 41 10.29 -10.37 -0.65
CA GLU A 41 9.22 -10.26 -1.65
C GLU A 41 8.23 -9.15 -1.27
N VAL A 42 7.93 -9.01 0.02
CA VAL A 42 7.11 -7.91 0.55
C VAL A 42 7.77 -6.56 0.24
N GLN A 43 9.06 -6.42 0.55
CA GLN A 43 9.81 -5.18 0.32
C GLN A 43 9.89 -4.81 -1.17
N GLU A 44 10.10 -5.79 -2.05
CA GLU A 44 10.12 -5.54 -3.50
C GLU A 44 8.74 -5.08 -3.99
N ALA A 45 7.66 -5.72 -3.53
CA ALA A 45 6.30 -5.31 -3.87
C ALA A 45 5.96 -3.90 -3.35
N GLN A 46 6.41 -3.55 -2.13
CA GLN A 46 6.26 -2.20 -1.57
C GLN A 46 7.03 -1.16 -2.39
N LYS A 47 8.26 -1.48 -2.82
CA LYS A 47 9.08 -0.62 -3.67
C LYS A 47 8.40 -0.32 -5.01
N GLN A 48 7.73 -1.31 -5.60
CA GLN A 48 6.94 -1.11 -6.81
C GLN A 48 5.79 -0.11 -6.60
N ILE A 49 5.07 -0.20 -5.47
CA ILE A 49 4.00 0.76 -5.12
C ILE A 49 4.58 2.17 -4.95
N ILE A 50 5.71 2.32 -4.24
CA ILE A 50 6.38 3.61 -4.08
C ILE A 50 6.79 4.21 -5.43
N ASN A 51 7.29 3.39 -6.36
CA ASN A 51 7.66 3.85 -7.70
C ASN A 51 6.43 4.35 -8.47
N VAL A 52 5.28 3.69 -8.35
CA VAL A 52 4.02 4.18 -8.94
C VAL A 52 3.60 5.49 -8.29
N ALA A 53 3.64 5.59 -6.96
CA ALA A 53 3.29 6.82 -6.25
C ALA A 53 4.21 8.00 -6.66
N ARG A 54 5.52 7.76 -6.82
CA ARG A 54 6.46 8.78 -7.31
C ARG A 54 6.11 9.24 -8.72
N LYS A 55 5.82 8.31 -9.64
CA LYS A 55 5.38 8.67 -11.00
C LYS A 55 4.10 9.51 -10.98
N LEU A 56 3.09 9.09 -10.22
CA LEU A 56 1.85 9.87 -10.07
C LEU A 56 2.11 11.26 -9.47
N SER A 57 3.12 11.41 -8.62
CA SER A 57 3.51 12.71 -8.07
C SER A 57 4.24 13.59 -9.08
N ASP A 58 5.14 13.00 -9.88
CA ASP A 58 5.86 13.70 -10.95
C ASP A 58 4.88 14.14 -12.06
N ASP A 59 3.84 13.35 -12.31
CA ASP A 59 2.73 13.67 -13.22
C ASP A 59 1.74 14.69 -12.62
N GLY A 60 1.93 15.09 -11.35
CA GLY A 60 1.07 16.05 -10.64
C GLY A 60 -0.31 15.51 -10.24
N THR A 61 -0.54 14.20 -10.37
CA THR A 61 -1.82 13.55 -10.03
C THR A 61 -2.01 13.39 -8.52
N ILE A 62 -0.92 13.16 -7.78
CA ILE A 62 -0.94 13.11 -6.32
C ILE A 62 0.12 14.03 -5.73
N VAL A 63 -0.11 14.52 -4.52
CA VAL A 63 0.90 15.25 -3.76
C VAL A 63 1.46 14.32 -2.70
N LEU A 64 2.74 13.98 -2.81
CA LEU A 64 3.45 13.29 -1.74
C LEU A 64 3.91 14.32 -0.71
N ALA A 65 3.20 14.40 0.42
CA ALA A 65 3.66 15.14 1.58
C ALA A 65 5.04 14.60 2.00
N GLY A 66 6.04 15.47 2.09
CA GLY A 66 7.43 15.09 2.40
C GLY A 66 8.49 15.54 1.40
N ARG A 67 8.13 16.11 0.23
CA ARG A 67 9.12 16.85 -0.60
C ARG A 67 9.53 18.20 0.02
N GLY A 68 8.88 18.58 1.12
CA GLY A 68 9.28 19.66 2.01
C GLY A 68 8.67 19.44 3.40
N GLY A 69 9.42 18.77 4.28
CA GLY A 69 9.51 19.04 5.73
C GLY A 69 8.27 19.12 6.62
N GLU A 70 7.04 18.90 6.17
CA GLU A 70 5.87 19.10 7.01
C GLU A 70 5.12 17.78 7.22
N GLU A 71 5.47 17.14 8.34
CA GLU A 71 4.65 16.16 9.03
C GLU A 71 3.38 16.89 9.49
N MET A 72 2.31 16.84 8.70
CA MET A 72 1.00 17.21 9.19
C MET A 72 0.49 16.04 10.05
N VAL A 73 0.60 16.26 11.36
CA VAL A 73 0.02 15.48 12.47
C VAL A 73 -1.50 15.35 12.30
#